data_AF-A0A6J4I4I5-F1
#
_entry.id   AF-A0A6J4I4I5-F1
#
_cell.length_a   1.000
_cell.length_b   1.000
_cell.length_c   1.000
_cell.angle_alpha   90.00
_cell.angle_beta   90.00
_cell.angle_gamma   90.00
#
_symmetry.space_group_name_H-M   'P 1'
#
loop_
_entity.id
_entity.type
_entity.pdbx_description
1 polymer ?
#
loop_
_entity_poly.entity_id
_entity_poly.type
_entity_poly.pdbx_seq_one_letter_code
_entity_poly.pdbx_strand_id
1 'polypeptide(L)'
;MKNFPFVFFLLLVLAGQRALACDQCKKYNDADFQITAASITHHKSLGVLVWEIQVKGQAGKTQPKPIGRLDGAPVLGYVFPTTLKASDIGFNQTEGIVAMALTSHPDFDDTPLWDENNDQRYDNDGIIWHAHWVLLVEDKRVPGGLAV
;
A
#
# COMPACT_ATOMS: atom_id res chain seq x y z
N MET A 1 13.55 24.66 65.07
CA MET A 1 12.54 24.41 64.03
C MET A 1 13.16 24.84 62.70
N LYS A 2 13.69 23.91 61.91
CA LYS A 2 14.33 24.17 60.62
C LYS A 2 13.42 23.58 59.54
N ASN A 3 12.77 24.44 58.75
CA ASN A 3 11.91 24.02 57.65
C ASN A 3 12.77 23.92 56.38
N PHE A 4 12.95 22.71 55.89
CA PHE A 4 13.64 22.39 54.64
C PHE A 4 12.58 22.31 53.53
N PRO A 5 12.61 23.12 52.46
CA PRO A 5 11.69 22.93 51.35
C PRO A 5 12.15 21.74 50.51
N PHE A 6 11.27 20.75 50.40
CA PHE A 6 11.44 19.55 49.60
C PHE A 6 11.30 19.92 48.12
N VAL A 7 12.43 19.99 47.39
CA VAL A 7 12.42 20.21 45.94
C VAL A 7 12.11 18.89 45.25
N PHE A 8 10.92 18.79 44.67
CA PHE A 8 10.48 17.63 43.91
C PHE A 8 11.02 17.74 42.48
N PHE A 9 12.08 16.99 42.16
CA PHE A 9 12.63 16.92 40.80
C PHE A 9 11.80 15.93 39.98
N LEU A 10 10.90 16.43 39.13
CA LEU A 10 10.11 15.59 38.23
C LEU A 10 10.98 15.23 37.01
N LEU A 11 11.61 14.06 37.05
CA LEU A 11 12.30 13.46 35.89
C LEU A 11 11.26 12.99 34.87
N LEU A 12 11.04 13.79 33.83
CA LEU A 12 10.23 13.41 32.68
C LEU A 12 11.04 12.43 31.81
N VAL A 13 10.87 11.13 32.05
CA VAL A 13 11.41 10.09 31.16
C VAL A 13 10.56 10.10 29.88
N LEU A 14 11.03 10.79 28.84
CA LEU A 14 10.54 10.60 27.48
C LEU A 14 10.97 9.20 27.03
N ALA A 15 10.13 8.21 27.32
CA ALA A 15 10.19 6.91 26.67
C ALA A 15 9.91 7.16 25.18
N GLY A 16 10.97 7.15 24.37
CA GLY A 16 10.85 7.16 22.92
C GLY A 16 10.13 5.89 22.48
N GLN A 17 8.80 5.98 22.34
CA GLN A 17 8.04 4.95 21.65
C GLN A 17 8.49 4.99 20.18
N ARG A 18 9.35 4.05 19.81
CA ARG A 18 9.47 3.68 18.39
C ARG A 18 8.12 3.10 18.02
N ALA A 19 7.25 3.92 17.44
CA ALA A 19 6.04 3.44 16.79
C ALA A 19 6.47 2.41 15.75
N LEU A 20 6.27 1.13 16.03
CA LEU A 20 6.39 0.09 15.05
C LEU A 20 5.27 0.35 14.04
N ALA A 21 5.61 0.98 12.91
CA ALA A 21 4.66 1.38 11.88
C ALA A 21 3.95 0.19 11.19
N CYS A 22 4.10 -1.05 11.67
CA CYS A 22 3.41 -2.20 11.11
C CYS A 22 2.71 -3.09 12.13
N ASP A 23 1.83 -2.50 12.94
CA ASP A 23 0.79 -3.26 13.64
C ASP A 23 -0.21 -3.89 12.63
N GLN A 24 -0.41 -3.25 11.47
CA GLN A 24 -1.27 -3.76 10.38
C GLN A 24 -0.66 -4.94 9.59
N CYS A 25 0.67 -5.10 9.55
CA CYS A 25 1.31 -6.22 8.81
C CYS A 25 0.86 -7.59 9.32
N LYS A 26 0.57 -7.73 10.63
CA LYS A 26 0.09 -9.00 11.18
C LYS A 26 -1.34 -9.32 10.76
N LYS A 27 -2.15 -8.29 10.50
CA LYS A 27 -3.58 -8.44 10.20
C LYS A 27 -3.82 -9.06 8.82
N TYR A 28 -2.91 -8.86 7.87
CA TYR A 28 -3.03 -9.28 6.48
C TYR A 28 -1.94 -10.27 6.04
N ASN A 29 -1.24 -10.89 7.00
CA ASN A 29 -0.25 -11.92 6.72
C ASN A 29 -0.92 -13.30 6.60
N ASP A 30 -1.62 -13.52 5.50
CA ASP A 30 -2.32 -14.77 5.19
C ASP A 30 -1.79 -15.42 3.90
N ALA A 31 -2.44 -16.50 3.45
CA ALA A 31 -2.04 -17.25 2.26
C ALA A 31 -2.34 -16.50 0.95
N ASP A 32 -3.24 -15.51 0.96
CA ASP A 32 -3.69 -14.77 -0.22
C ASP A 32 -2.63 -13.74 -0.66
N PHE A 33 -1.63 -13.46 0.17
CA PHE A 33 -0.45 -12.64 -0.15
C PHE A 33 0.86 -13.44 -0.28
N GLN A 34 0.83 -14.76 -0.08
CA GLN A 34 2.02 -15.61 -0.25
C GLN A 34 2.21 -15.93 -1.74
N ILE A 35 2.97 -15.09 -2.44
CA ILE A 35 3.30 -15.25 -3.86
C ILE A 35 4.11 -16.55 -4.07
N THR A 36 3.65 -17.40 -4.99
CA THR A 36 4.30 -18.65 -5.39
C THR A 36 4.95 -18.56 -6.76
N ALA A 37 4.41 -17.71 -7.64
CA ALA A 37 4.97 -17.43 -8.96
C ALA A 37 4.57 -16.04 -9.42
N ALA A 38 5.38 -15.44 -10.29
CA ALA A 38 5.06 -14.22 -11.01
C ALA A 38 5.60 -14.32 -12.44
N SER A 39 4.82 -13.90 -13.43
CA SER A 39 5.23 -13.93 -14.83
C SER A 39 4.60 -12.80 -15.64
N ILE A 40 5.25 -12.45 -16.76
CA ILE A 40 4.71 -11.54 -17.75
C ILE A 40 4.82 -12.22 -19.12
N THR A 41 3.71 -12.36 -19.82
CA THR A 41 3.65 -12.96 -21.16
C THR A 41 3.24 -11.93 -22.20
N HIS A 42 4.02 -11.83 -23.29
CA HIS A 42 3.69 -10.96 -24.42
C HIS A 42 3.00 -11.73 -25.53
N HIS A 43 1.70 -11.46 -25.72
CA HIS A 43 0.92 -12.00 -26.83
C HIS A 43 1.02 -11.07 -28.05
N LYS A 44 2.09 -11.24 -28.84
CA LYS A 44 2.41 -10.37 -29.98
C LYS A 44 1.27 -10.22 -31.00
N SER A 45 0.51 -11.27 -31.26
CA SER A 45 -0.60 -11.23 -32.22
C SER A 45 -1.77 -10.36 -31.77
N LEU A 46 -1.89 -10.12 -30.46
CA LEU A 46 -2.94 -9.30 -29.85
C LEU A 46 -2.40 -7.92 -29.41
N GLY A 47 -1.09 -7.73 -29.40
CA GLY A 47 -0.46 -6.51 -28.89
C GLY A 47 -0.65 -6.30 -27.39
N VAL A 48 -0.83 -7.37 -26.61
CA VAL A 48 -1.09 -7.29 -25.16
C VAL A 48 0.02 -7.93 -24.33
N LEU A 49 0.22 -7.37 -23.14
CA LEU A 49 1.02 -7.97 -22.07
C LEU A 49 0.06 -8.53 -21.02
N VAL A 50 0.23 -9.80 -20.65
CA VAL A 50 -0.51 -10.45 -19.57
C VAL A 50 0.43 -10.59 -18.39
N TRP A 51 0.05 -10.00 -17.27
CA TRP A 51 0.80 -9.98 -16.03
C TRP A 51 0.09 -10.91 -15.05
N GLU A 52 0.84 -11.83 -14.45
CA GLU A 52 0.26 -12.84 -13.58
C GLU A 52 1.07 -12.94 -12.29
N ILE A 53 0.37 -12.87 -11.15
CA ILE A 53 0.86 -13.29 -9.83
C ILE A 53 -0.01 -14.46 -9.40
N GLN A 54 0.65 -15.55 -9.01
CA GLN A 54 0.02 -16.69 -8.36
C GLN A 54 0.35 -16.65 -6.87
N VAL A 55 -0.64 -16.95 -6.04
CA VAL A 55 -0.51 -16.99 -4.59
C VAL A 55 -0.91 -18.36 -4.07
N LYS A 56 -0.47 -18.69 -2.85
CA LYS A 56 -0.81 -19.95 -2.18
C LYS A 56 -2.31 -20.05 -1.88
N GLY A 57 -2.93 -18.94 -1.52
CA GLY A 57 -4.36 -18.81 -1.24
C GLY A 57 -5.18 -18.40 -2.46
N GLN A 58 -6.09 -17.45 -2.28
CA GLN A 58 -6.93 -16.88 -3.33
C GLN A 58 -6.63 -15.38 -3.49
N ALA A 59 -6.02 -15.00 -4.62
CA ALA A 59 -5.69 -13.62 -4.90
C ALA A 59 -6.93 -12.70 -4.81
N GLY A 60 -6.77 -11.55 -4.17
CA GLY A 60 -7.81 -10.54 -4.01
C GLY A 60 -8.90 -10.84 -2.99
N LYS A 61 -8.91 -12.04 -2.37
CA LYS A 61 -9.92 -12.41 -1.39
C LYS A 61 -9.80 -11.62 -0.09
N THR A 62 -8.59 -11.47 0.45
CA THR A 62 -8.36 -10.61 1.61
C THR A 62 -8.38 -9.15 1.18
N GLN A 63 -9.39 -8.41 1.65
CA GLN A 63 -9.55 -6.98 1.41
C GLN A 63 -9.28 -6.15 2.67
N PRO A 64 -8.87 -4.87 2.53
CA PRO A 64 -8.68 -3.99 3.66
C PRO A 64 -10.02 -3.73 4.37
N LYS A 65 -9.97 -3.41 5.66
CA LYS A 65 -11.15 -2.98 6.42
C LYS A 65 -11.12 -1.46 6.53
N PRO A 66 -12.17 -0.75 6.11
CA PRO A 66 -12.17 0.70 6.17
C PRO A 66 -12.05 1.20 7.61
N ILE A 67 -11.44 2.38 7.77
CA ILE A 67 -11.30 3.09 9.04
C ILE A 67 -12.07 4.42 9.08
N GLY A 68 -12.74 4.78 7.98
CA GLY A 68 -13.58 5.97 7.83
C GLY A 68 -12.79 7.27 7.66
N ARG A 69 -11.50 7.19 7.31
CA ARG A 69 -10.65 8.36 7.05
C ARG A 69 -9.49 7.98 6.13
N LEU A 70 -9.02 8.95 5.34
CA LEU A 70 -7.90 8.79 4.43
C LEU A 70 -6.57 8.58 5.15
N ASP A 71 -6.29 9.39 6.18
CA ASP A 71 -5.00 9.32 6.89
C ASP A 71 -4.89 8.05 7.73
N GLY A 72 -3.87 7.26 7.41
CA GLY A 72 -3.65 5.93 7.96
C GLY A 72 -4.58 4.84 7.42
N ALA A 73 -5.34 5.11 6.34
CA ALA A 73 -6.18 4.11 5.68
C ALA A 73 -5.34 2.89 5.24
N PRO A 74 -5.86 1.67 5.41
CA PRO A 74 -5.17 0.49 4.93
C PRO A 74 -5.31 0.36 3.40
N VAL A 75 -4.18 0.23 2.73
CA VAL A 75 -4.09 -0.13 1.31
C VAL A 75 -3.41 -1.50 1.22
N LEU A 76 -4.03 -2.44 0.51
CA LEU A 76 -3.41 -3.72 0.18
C LEU A 76 -3.03 -3.72 -1.29
N GLY A 77 -1.94 -4.39 -1.64
CA GLY A 77 -1.42 -4.35 -3.00
C GLY A 77 -0.66 -5.59 -3.44
N TYR A 78 -0.86 -6.01 -4.69
CA TYR A 78 0.05 -6.88 -5.43
C TYR A 78 0.90 -6.03 -6.35
N VAL A 79 2.22 -6.04 -6.13
CA VAL A 79 3.14 -5.11 -6.81
C VAL A 79 4.04 -5.87 -7.77
N PHE A 80 4.12 -5.40 -9.01
CA PHE A 80 5.04 -5.85 -10.04
C PHE A 80 6.10 -4.78 -10.29
N PRO A 81 7.28 -4.85 -9.63
CA PRO A 81 8.40 -3.99 -9.98
C PRO A 81 8.83 -4.24 -11.43
N THR A 82 9.14 -3.17 -12.14
CA THR A 82 9.51 -3.25 -13.56
C THR A 82 10.89 -2.66 -13.80
N THR A 83 11.39 -2.85 -15.02
CA THR A 83 12.57 -2.15 -15.54
C THR A 83 12.21 -0.95 -16.42
N LEU A 84 10.92 -0.57 -16.48
CA LEU A 84 10.45 0.58 -17.23
C LEU A 84 10.95 1.87 -16.58
N LYS A 85 11.17 2.88 -17.42
CA LYS A 85 11.42 4.26 -16.97
C LYS A 85 10.08 4.94 -16.73
N ALA A 86 10.07 5.96 -15.86
CA ALA A 86 8.89 6.79 -15.63
C ALA A 86 8.32 7.38 -16.94
N SER A 87 9.20 7.77 -17.87
CA SER A 87 8.80 8.27 -19.19
C SER A 87 8.10 7.24 -20.06
N ASP A 88 8.33 5.93 -19.86
CA ASP A 88 7.73 4.87 -20.68
C ASP A 88 6.23 4.71 -20.39
N ILE A 89 5.78 5.16 -19.20
CA ILE A 89 4.38 5.14 -18.76
C ILE A 89 3.73 6.53 -18.77
N GLY A 90 4.42 7.53 -19.34
CA GLY A 90 3.89 8.90 -19.47
C GLY A 90 4.09 9.81 -18.25
N PHE A 91 4.86 9.37 -17.25
CA PHE A 91 5.26 10.25 -16.16
C PHE A 91 6.41 11.17 -16.59
N ASN A 92 6.63 12.25 -15.84
CA ASN A 92 7.84 13.05 -15.96
C ASN A 92 9.08 12.20 -15.67
N GLN A 93 10.22 12.65 -16.19
CA GLN A 93 11.51 12.01 -15.88
C GLN A 93 11.84 12.16 -14.40
N THR A 94 11.58 11.11 -13.64
CA THR A 94 11.81 11.02 -12.19
C THR A 94 12.50 9.70 -11.87
N GLU A 95 13.37 9.72 -10.87
CA GLU A 95 14.07 8.54 -10.38
C GLU A 95 13.18 7.70 -9.45
N GLY A 96 13.29 6.38 -9.56
CA GLY A 96 12.54 5.42 -8.76
C GLY A 96 12.28 4.13 -9.54
N ILE A 97 11.66 3.16 -8.88
CA ILE A 97 11.26 1.90 -9.52
C ILE A 97 9.81 2.06 -9.97
N VAL A 98 9.59 2.07 -11.29
CA VAL A 98 8.23 2.00 -11.83
C VAL A 98 7.66 0.63 -11.52
N ALA A 99 6.50 0.58 -10.89
CA ALA A 99 5.79 -0.64 -10.59
C ALA A 99 4.32 -0.54 -11.03
N MET A 100 3.79 -1.65 -11.53
CA MET A 100 2.35 -1.83 -11.65
C MET A 100 1.85 -2.39 -10.31
N ALA A 101 0.93 -1.68 -9.67
CA ALA A 101 0.33 -2.11 -8.40
C ALA A 101 -1.16 -2.38 -8.61
N LEU A 102 -1.61 -3.59 -8.30
CA LEU A 102 -3.04 -3.88 -8.15
C LEU A 102 -3.39 -3.61 -6.70
N THR A 103 -4.25 -2.64 -6.42
CA THR A 103 -4.54 -2.21 -5.05
C THR A 103 -6.03 -2.26 -4.71
N SER A 104 -6.32 -2.32 -3.41
CA SER A 104 -7.64 -2.17 -2.82
C SER A 104 -7.50 -1.25 -1.60
N HIS A 105 -8.35 -0.23 -1.53
CA HIS A 105 -8.25 0.89 -0.58
C HIS A 105 -9.64 1.52 -0.29
N PRO A 106 -10.46 0.94 0.61
CA PRO A 106 -11.89 1.30 0.76
C PRO A 106 -12.17 2.71 1.32
N ASP A 107 -11.17 3.42 1.83
CA ASP A 107 -11.33 4.77 2.39
C ASP A 107 -10.90 5.88 1.39
N PHE A 108 -10.55 5.50 0.17
CA PHE A 108 -10.17 6.41 -0.91
C PHE A 108 -10.81 5.89 -2.21
N ASP A 109 -11.57 6.74 -2.89
CA ASP A 109 -12.17 6.39 -4.18
C ASP A 109 -11.51 7.28 -5.25
N ASP A 110 -10.61 6.69 -6.02
CA ASP A 110 -9.81 7.37 -7.04
C ASP A 110 -10.36 7.17 -8.46
N THR A 111 -11.48 6.46 -8.58
CA THR A 111 -12.25 6.33 -9.81
C THR A 111 -13.70 6.83 -9.67
N PRO A 112 -13.99 7.98 -9.00
CA PRO A 112 -15.35 8.38 -8.62
C PRO A 112 -16.29 8.75 -9.79
N LEU A 113 -15.80 8.66 -11.03
CA LEU A 113 -16.60 8.81 -12.25
C LEU A 113 -17.05 7.47 -12.83
N TRP A 114 -16.56 6.36 -12.30
CA TRP A 114 -16.79 5.00 -12.76
C TRP A 114 -17.41 4.20 -11.61
N ASP A 115 -18.47 3.48 -11.92
CA ASP A 115 -19.11 2.54 -11.01
C ASP A 115 -18.51 1.16 -11.30
N GLU A 116 -17.42 0.83 -10.61
CA GLU A 116 -16.56 -0.33 -10.88
C GLU A 116 -17.28 -1.66 -10.61
N ASN A 117 -18.30 -1.63 -9.74
CA ASN A 117 -19.08 -2.80 -9.35
C ASN A 117 -20.50 -2.84 -9.97
N ASN A 118 -20.92 -1.74 -10.61
CA ASN A 118 -22.21 -1.55 -11.28
C ASN A 118 -23.43 -1.58 -10.32
N ASP A 119 -23.31 -1.02 -9.12
CA ASP A 119 -24.37 -0.87 -8.09
C ASP A 119 -25.09 0.49 -8.12
N GLN A 120 -24.72 1.37 -9.05
CA GLN A 120 -25.18 2.75 -9.23
C GLN A 120 -24.69 3.73 -8.15
N ARG A 121 -23.67 3.37 -7.37
CA ARG A 121 -23.04 4.23 -6.37
C ARG A 121 -21.54 4.36 -6.61
N TYR A 122 -21.18 5.47 -7.24
CA TYR A 122 -19.84 5.79 -7.71
C TYR A 122 -18.85 6.21 -6.60
N ASP A 123 -19.26 6.16 -5.33
CA ASP A 123 -18.49 6.66 -4.18
C ASP A 123 -18.12 5.58 -3.16
N ASN A 124 -18.26 4.31 -3.54
CA ASN A 124 -17.94 3.17 -2.67
C ASN A 124 -17.16 2.06 -3.36
N ASP A 125 -16.36 2.40 -4.37
CA ASP A 125 -15.65 1.41 -5.18
C ASP A 125 -14.18 1.22 -4.81
N GLY A 126 -13.63 2.04 -3.91
CA GLY A 126 -12.24 1.88 -3.45
C GLY A 126 -11.88 0.47 -2.92
N ILE A 127 -12.86 -0.35 -2.52
CA ILE A 127 -12.60 -1.74 -2.11
C ILE A 127 -12.36 -2.70 -3.28
N ILE A 128 -12.83 -2.36 -4.48
CA ILE A 128 -12.66 -3.14 -5.70
C ILE A 128 -11.18 -3.09 -6.10
N TRP A 129 -10.65 -4.22 -6.56
CA TRP A 129 -9.24 -4.29 -6.96
C TRP A 129 -9.04 -3.67 -8.33
N HIS A 130 -8.20 -2.65 -8.41
CA HIS A 130 -7.85 -1.98 -9.67
C HIS A 130 -6.35 -1.65 -9.74
N ALA A 131 -5.90 -1.16 -10.89
CA ALA A 131 -4.49 -1.03 -11.20
C ALA A 131 -3.99 0.41 -11.18
N HIS A 132 -2.77 0.60 -10.67
CA HIS A 132 -2.05 1.86 -10.66
C HIS A 132 -0.63 1.71 -11.20
N TRP A 133 -0.19 2.73 -11.92
CA TRP A 133 1.24 2.99 -12.02
C TRP A 133 1.70 3.76 -10.80
N VAL A 134 2.71 3.21 -10.12
CA VAL A 134 3.35 3.86 -8.98
C VAL A 134 4.85 3.96 -9.20
N LEU A 135 5.48 4.92 -8.53
CA LEU A 135 6.92 5.07 -8.50
C LEU A 135 7.39 4.80 -7.08
N LEU A 136 8.09 3.70 -6.87
CA LEU A 136 8.66 3.35 -5.57
C LEU A 136 10.00 4.05 -5.38
N VAL A 137 10.12 4.81 -4.31
CA VAL A 137 11.35 5.53 -3.91
C VAL A 137 11.84 5.03 -2.56
N GLU A 138 13.15 5.15 -2.30
CA GLU A 138 13.73 4.77 -1.02
C GLU A 138 13.16 5.61 0.12
N ASP A 139 12.64 4.95 1.16
CA ASP A 139 12.18 5.60 2.38
C ASP A 139 12.61 4.80 3.62
N LYS A 140 13.59 5.35 4.34
CA LYS A 140 14.15 4.74 5.56
C LYS A 140 13.20 4.80 6.76
N ARG A 141 12.09 5.54 6.66
CA ARG A 141 11.10 5.65 7.74
C ARG A 141 10.21 4.40 7.80
N VAL A 142 10.06 3.68 6.70
CA VAL A 142 9.20 2.49 6.61
C VAL A 142 10.01 1.19 6.66
N PRO A 143 9.50 0.11 7.30
CA PRO A 143 10.23 -1.16 7.41
C PRO A 143 10.61 -1.80 6.06
N GLY A 144 9.80 -1.58 5.02
CA GLY A 144 10.03 -2.10 3.67
C GLY A 144 11.10 -1.34 2.89
N GLY A 145 11.59 -0.21 3.38
CA GLY A 145 12.62 0.61 2.74
C GLY A 145 12.17 1.35 1.46
N LEU A 146 10.93 1.14 1.01
CA LEU A 146 10.35 1.75 -0.18
C LEU A 146 8.96 2.31 0.14
N ALA A 147 8.64 3.47 -0.42
CA ALA A 147 7.33 4.11 -0.37
C ALA A 147 6.96 4.69 -1.74
N VAL A 148 5.66 4.97 -1.92
CA VAL A 148 5.14 5.78 -3.03
C VAL A 148 5.07 7.23 -2.59
#